data_AF-A0A4Q8BB56-F1
#
_entry.id   AF-A0A4Q8BB56-F1
#
_cell.length_a   1.000
_cell.length_b   1.000
_cell.length_c   1.000
_cell.angle_alpha   90.00
_cell.angle_beta   90.00
_cell.angle_gamma   90.00
#
_symmetry.space_group_name_H-M   'P 1'
#
loop_
_entity.id
_entity.type
_entity.pdbx_description
1 polymer ?
#
loop_
_entity_poly.entity_id
_entity_poly.type
_entity_poly.pdbx_seq_one_letter_code
_entity_poly.pdbx_strand_id
1 'polypeptide(L)' 'MDPTTEVILDALKRASEAHGVHEKELGRTDPDWPQWYAQHMTRTLSEDGYRLSGPRIP' A
#
# COMPACT_ATOMS: atom_id res chain seq x y z
N MET A 1 -2.81 -0.84 19.82
CA MET A 1 -1.52 -1.23 19.22
C MET A 1 -0.67 0.03 19.15
N ASP A 2 0.54 0.01 18.60
CA ASP A 2 1.20 1.28 18.25
C ASP A 2 0.34 1.99 17.19
N PRO A 3 0.06 3.31 17.30
CA PRO A 3 -0.79 4.03 16.33
C PRO A 3 -0.27 3.92 14.89
N THR A 4 1.05 3.85 14.71
CA THR A 4 1.66 3.66 13.38
C THR A 4 1.30 2.29 12.82
N THR A 5 1.30 1.26 13.65
CA THR A 5 0.89 -0.10 13.25
C THR A 5 -0.58 -0.13 12.82
N GLU A 6 -1.46 0.62 13.48
CA GLU A 6 -2.89 0.70 13.11
C GLU A 6 -3.08 1.36 11.73
N VAL A 7 -2.35 2.45 11.47
CA VAL A 7 -2.35 3.15 10.17
C VAL A 7 -1.79 2.26 9.06
N ILE A 8 -0.67 1.58 9.29
CA ILE A 8 -0.05 0.68 8.30
C ILE A 8 -0.98 -0.51 8.02
N LEU A 9 -1.61 -1.08 9.05
CA LEU A 9 -2.52 -2.20 8.89
C LEU A 9 -3.75 -1.82 8.06
N ASP A 10 -4.31 -0.62 8.27
CA ASP A 10 -5.43 -0.13 7.46
C ASP A 10 -5.02 0.05 5.99
N ALA A 11 -3.87 0.70 5.74
CA ALA A 11 -3.34 0.87 4.39
C ALA A 11 -3.09 -0.47 3.68
N LEU A 12 -2.58 -1.49 4.41
CA LEU A 12 -2.37 -2.84 3.88
C LEU A 12 -3.68 -3.55 3.51
N LYS A 13 -4.73 -3.43 4.35
CA LYS A 13 -6.03 -4.02 4.07
C LYS A 13 -6.64 -3.44 2.79
N ARG A 14 -6.63 -2.11 2.67
CA ARG A 14 -7.13 -1.41 1.47
C ARG A 14 -6.34 -1.79 0.22
N ALA A 15 -5.02 -1.89 0.32
CA ALA A 15 -4.18 -2.35 -0.79
C ALA A 15 -4.52 -3.80 -1.18
N SER A 16 -4.76 -4.70 -0.21
CA SER A 16 -5.11 -6.10 -0.49
C SER A 16 -6.47 -6.24 -1.19
N GLU A 17 -7.47 -5.50 -0.75
CA GLU A 17 -8.79 -5.46 -1.41
C GLU A 17 -8.70 -4.99 -2.85
N ALA A 18 -7.96 -3.90 -3.09
CA ALA A 18 -7.78 -3.35 -4.43
C ALA A 18 -6.89 -4.24 -5.33
N HIS A 19 -5.86 -4.89 -4.79
CA HIS A 19 -5.01 -5.82 -5.55
C HIS A 19 -5.79 -7.07 -5.98
N GLY A 20 -6.69 -7.57 -5.15
CA GLY A 20 -7.57 -8.68 -5.51
C GLY A 20 -8.53 -8.35 -6.66
N VAL A 21 -8.86 -7.08 -6.88
CA VAL A 21 -9.56 -6.60 -8.08
C VAL A 21 -8.59 -6.50 -9.26
N HIS A 22 -7.40 -5.94 -9.05
CA HIS A 22 -6.37 -5.79 -10.08
C HIS A 22 -5.96 -7.14 -10.71
N GLU A 23 -5.75 -8.19 -9.91
CA GLU A 23 -5.41 -9.52 -10.42
C GLU A 23 -6.54 -10.15 -11.24
N LYS A 24 -7.81 -9.87 -10.88
CA LYS A 24 -8.97 -10.33 -11.65
C LYS A 24 -9.02 -9.63 -13.02
N GLU A 25 -8.72 -8.34 -13.06
CA GLU A 25 -8.63 -7.57 -14.31
C GLU A 25 -7.44 -8.01 -15.17
N LEU A 26 -6.31 -8.32 -14.54
CA LEU A 26 -5.10 -8.81 -15.19
C LEU A 26 -5.25 -10.25 -15.71
N GLY A 27 -6.16 -11.03 -15.11
CA GLY A 27 -6.39 -12.45 -15.44
C GLY A 27 -5.26 -13.39 -15.00
N ARG A 28 -4.32 -12.89 -14.21
CA ARG A 28 -3.16 -13.61 -13.66
C ARG A 28 -2.68 -12.89 -12.40
N THR A 29 -1.87 -13.60 -11.61
CA THR A 29 -1.11 -12.99 -10.51
C THR A 29 -0.20 -11.89 -11.06
N ASP A 30 -0.18 -10.76 -10.35
CA ASP A 30 0.68 -9.64 -10.70
C ASP A 30 2.15 -9.96 -10.35
N PRO A 31 3.07 -10.07 -11.33
CA PRO A 31 4.49 -10.28 -11.05
C PRO A 31 5.13 -9.09 -10.31
N ASP A 32 4.56 -7.89 -10.43
CA ASP A 32 5.07 -6.64 -9.87
C ASP A 32 4.29 -6.22 -8.61
N TRP A 33 3.62 -7.18 -7.96
CA TRP A 33 2.81 -6.97 -6.76
C TRP A 33 3.50 -6.13 -5.66
N PRO A 34 4.83 -6.25 -5.37
CA PRO A 34 5.43 -5.44 -4.30
C PRO A 34 5.46 -3.95 -4.67
N GLN A 35 5.73 -3.64 -5.94
CA GLN A 35 5.76 -2.27 -6.45
C GLN A 35 4.35 -1.68 -6.43
N TRP A 36 3.36 -2.46 -6.86
CA TRP A 36 1.95 -2.06 -6.84
C TRP A 36 1.49 -1.73 -5.41
N TYR A 37 1.78 -2.62 -4.44
CA TYR A 37 1.44 -2.38 -3.03
C TYR A 37 2.13 -1.13 -2.48
N ALA A 38 3.42 -0.94 -2.75
CA ALA A 38 4.15 0.24 -2.29
C ALA A 38 3.53 1.54 -2.81
N GLN A 39 3.16 1.57 -4.10
CA GLN A 39 2.48 2.73 -4.70
C GLN A 39 1.09 2.95 -4.10
N HIS A 40 0.31 1.89 -3.92
CA HIS A 40 -1.03 1.98 -3.35
C HIS A 40 -0.98 2.47 -1.89
N MET A 41 -0.12 1.88 -1.06
CA MET A 41 0.05 2.31 0.32
C MET A 41 0.55 3.75 0.41
N THR A 42 1.50 4.16 -0.44
CA THR A 42 1.97 5.55 -0.49
C THR A 42 0.84 6.52 -0.78
N ARG A 43 -0.04 6.17 -1.73
CA ARG A 43 -1.23 6.97 -2.06
C ARG A 43 -2.20 7.02 -0.88
N THR A 44 -2.60 5.88 -0.33
CA THR A 44 -3.53 5.79 0.81
C THR A 44 -3.03 6.58 2.02
N LEU A 45 -1.77 6.39 2.41
CA LEU A 45 -1.17 7.13 3.51
C LEU A 45 -1.16 8.64 3.25
N SER A 46 -0.83 9.05 2.03
CA SER A 46 -0.81 10.48 1.65
C SER A 46 -2.20 11.11 1.66
N GLU A 47 -3.23 10.37 1.24
CA GLU A 47 -4.64 10.78 1.29
C GLU A 47 -5.11 10.99 2.73
N ASP A 48 -4.66 10.13 3.65
CA ASP A 48 -4.94 10.24 5.08
C ASP A 48 -4.01 11.24 5.81
N GLY A 49 -3.17 11.97 5.06
CA GLY A 49 -2.29 13.02 5.58
C GLY A 49 -0.96 12.52 6.18
N TYR A 50 -0.69 11.23 6.13
CA TYR A 50 0.57 10.63 6.56
C TYR A 50 1.64 10.76 5.48
N ARG A 51 2.86 11.10 5.90
CA ARG A 51 4.05 11.06 5.05
C ARG A 51 5.16 10.32 5.75
N LEU A 52 5.81 9.41 5.03
CA LEU A 52 7.04 8.80 5.48
C LEU A 52 8.13 9.88 5.50
N SER A 53 8.55 10.30 6.69
CA SER A 53 9.69 11.19 6.90
C SER A 53 10.84 10.41 7.51
N GLY A 54 11.99 10.41 6.84
CA GLY A 54 13.21 9.74 7.28
C GLY A 54 14.38 10.11 6.35
N PRO A 55 15.61 9.69 6.66
CA PRO A 55 16.73 9.95 5.76
C PRO A 55 16.42 9.32 4.40
N ARG A 56 16.48 10.14 3.35
CA ARG A 56 16.42 9.65 1.98
C ARG A 56 17.60 8.69 1.82
N ILE A 57 17.34 7.41 1.54
CA ILE A 57 18.41 6.48 1.18
C ILE A 57 19.05 7.07 -0.09
N PRO A 58 20.37 7.38 -0.08
CA PRO A 58 21.05 7.96 -1.23
C PRO A 58 21.03 7.03 -2.45
#